data_AF-A0A367R093-F1
#
_entry.id   AF-A0A367R093-F1
#
_cell.length_a   1.000
_cell.length_b   1.000
_cell.length_c   1.000
_cell.angle_alpha   90.00
_cell.angle_beta   90.00
_cell.angle_gamma   90.00
#
_symmetry.space_group_name_H-M   'P 1'
#
loop_
_entity.id
_entity.type
_entity.pdbx_description
1 polymer ?
#
loop_
_entity_poly.entity_id
_entity_poly.type
_entity_poly.pdbx_seq_one_letter_code
_entity_poly.pdbx_strand_id
1 'polypeptide(L)'
;MTNARKLGDLQSNNILDIFAAIISQLQAIPSNQINSQQLSNTEEKLQEILSQLQFELLNAQEQKNWEQVNKLSLAVDECKNTLNSVRASIFRVNIIGINQQNLAELQKISQDIDNARKTQLKIDFAIHLLGFLRKLFLK
;
A
#
# COMPACT_ATOMS: atom_id res chain seq x y z
N MET A 1 1.19 -30.74 -5.00
CA MET A 1 0.33 -29.54 -5.15
C MET A 1 0.76 -28.41 -4.20
N THR A 2 2.07 -28.11 -4.05
CA THR A 2 2.55 -27.41 -2.82
C THR A 2 3.41 -26.18 -3.05
N ASN A 3 3.70 -25.78 -4.29
CA ASN A 3 4.60 -24.65 -4.58
C ASN A 3 3.87 -23.30 -4.79
N ALA A 4 2.70 -23.29 -5.42
CA ALA A 4 1.98 -22.05 -5.73
C ALA A 4 1.45 -21.31 -4.49
N ARG A 5 0.88 -22.04 -3.51
CA ARG A 5 0.43 -21.46 -2.23
C ARG A 5 1.56 -20.81 -1.44
N LYS A 6 2.75 -21.41 -1.49
CA LYS A 6 3.93 -20.94 -0.75
C LYS A 6 4.54 -19.67 -1.35
N LEU A 7 4.43 -19.50 -2.68
CA LEU A 7 4.82 -18.27 -3.37
C LEU A 7 3.88 -17.10 -3.04
N GLY A 8 2.56 -17.32 -3.07
CA GLY A 8 1.58 -16.28 -2.78
C GLY A 8 1.69 -15.72 -1.36
N ASP A 9 1.99 -16.57 -0.36
CA ASP A 9 2.21 -16.13 1.01
C ASP A 9 3.48 -15.31 1.20
N LEU A 10 4.56 -15.62 0.46
CA LEU A 10 5.82 -14.88 0.49
C LEU A 10 5.70 -13.51 -0.16
N GLN A 11 5.00 -13.41 -1.30
CA GLN A 11 4.76 -12.12 -1.96
C GLN A 11 3.79 -11.24 -1.18
N SER A 12 2.73 -11.82 -0.61
CA SER A 12 1.80 -11.08 0.26
C SER A 12 2.47 -10.49 1.50
N ASN A 13 3.48 -11.19 2.05
CA ASN A 13 4.29 -10.65 3.16
C ASN A 13 5.18 -9.49 2.71
N ASN A 14 5.74 -9.58 1.50
CA ASN A 14 6.55 -8.53 0.90
C ASN A 14 5.73 -7.23 0.68
N ILE A 15 4.47 -7.33 0.27
CA ILE A 15 3.56 -6.16 0.17
C ILE A 15 3.43 -5.43 1.52
N LEU A 16 3.23 -6.16 2.63
CA LEU A 16 3.10 -5.58 3.96
C LEU A 16 4.43 -4.98 4.47
N ASP A 17 5.57 -5.56 4.10
CA ASP A 17 6.90 -5.00 4.38
C ASP A 17 7.10 -3.65 3.67
N ILE A 18 6.70 -3.57 2.40
CA ILE A 18 6.79 -2.32 1.63
C ILE A 18 5.85 -1.26 2.24
N PHE A 19 4.63 -1.64 2.64
CA PHE A 19 3.74 -0.71 3.35
C PHE A 19 4.31 -0.22 4.67
N ALA A 20 4.94 -1.09 5.47
CA ALA A 20 5.60 -0.69 6.71
C ALA A 20 6.71 0.34 6.42
N ALA A 21 7.50 0.11 5.37
CA ALA A 21 8.54 1.03 4.93
C ALA A 21 7.99 2.38 4.43
N ILE A 22 6.80 2.42 3.83
CA ILE A 22 6.12 3.68 3.47
C ILE A 22 5.71 4.42 4.75
N ILE A 23 5.04 3.74 5.69
CA ILE A 23 4.55 4.37 6.92
C ILE A 23 5.68 4.90 7.79
N SER A 24 6.73 4.12 8.02
CA SER A 24 7.87 4.57 8.82
C SER A 24 8.51 5.82 8.24
N GLN A 25 8.60 5.91 6.91
CA GLN A 25 9.11 7.08 6.23
C GLN A 25 8.20 8.31 6.41
N LEU A 26 6.87 8.13 6.37
CA LEU A 26 5.90 9.20 6.59
C LEU A 26 5.87 9.68 8.06
N GLN A 27 6.09 8.78 9.02
CA GLN A 27 6.14 9.08 10.45
C GLN A 27 7.42 9.82 10.87
N ALA A 28 8.54 9.56 10.19
CA ALA A 28 9.84 10.16 10.51
C ALA A 28 9.96 11.65 10.12
N ILE A 29 8.88 12.27 9.64
CA ILE A 29 8.88 13.64 9.10
C ILE A 29 8.69 14.65 10.25
N PRO A 30 9.74 15.41 10.63
CA PRO A 30 9.70 16.25 11.83
C PRO A 30 8.90 17.55 11.68
N SER A 31 8.50 17.93 10.47
CA SER A 31 7.90 19.24 10.16
C SER A 31 6.47 19.18 9.60
N ASN A 32 5.84 18.01 9.55
CA ASN A 32 4.56 17.82 8.85
C ASN A 32 4.64 18.22 7.36
N GLN A 33 5.82 18.17 6.75
CA GLN A 33 6.03 18.51 5.34
C GLN A 33 6.67 17.34 4.61
N ILE A 34 5.89 16.66 3.77
CA ILE A 34 6.43 15.65 2.85
C ILE A 34 7.11 16.38 1.69
N ASN A 35 8.42 16.17 1.52
CA ASN A 35 9.17 16.77 0.41
C ASN A 35 9.12 15.89 -0.86
N SER A 36 9.56 16.44 -1.99
CA SER A 36 9.53 15.75 -3.29
C SER A 36 10.26 14.41 -3.28
N GLN A 37 11.43 14.32 -2.62
CA GLN A 37 12.19 13.07 -2.53
C GLN A 37 11.41 11.98 -1.79
N GLN A 38 10.72 12.35 -0.70
CA GLN A 38 9.91 11.39 0.06
C GLN A 38 8.69 10.92 -0.71
N LEU A 39 8.08 11.82 -1.50
CA LEU A 39 6.99 11.47 -2.40
C LEU A 39 7.46 10.54 -3.53
N SER A 40 8.62 10.80 -4.15
CA SER A 40 9.20 9.91 -5.17
C SER A 40 9.47 8.51 -4.61
N ASN A 41 10.06 8.41 -3.42
CA ASN A 41 10.26 7.11 -2.78
C ASN A 41 8.94 6.39 -2.47
N THR A 42 7.88 7.14 -2.12
CA THR A 42 6.54 6.58 -1.90
C THR A 42 5.93 6.09 -3.21
N GLU A 43 6.12 6.83 -4.30
CA GLU A 43 5.72 6.42 -5.65
C GLU A 43 6.41 5.11 -6.06
N GLU A 44 7.74 5.02 -5.93
CA GLU A 44 8.51 3.82 -6.27
C GLU A 44 8.01 2.59 -5.51
N LYS A 45 7.86 2.69 -4.19
CA LYS A 45 7.33 1.61 -3.35
C LYS A 45 5.90 1.20 -3.72
N LEU A 46 5.04 2.16 -4.05
CA LEU A 46 3.68 1.85 -4.52
C LEU A 46 3.69 1.19 -5.91
N GLN A 47 4.64 1.53 -6.78
CA GLN A 47 4.82 0.89 -8.09
C GLN A 47 5.28 -0.58 -7.94
N GLU A 48 6.13 -0.87 -6.94
CA GLU A 48 6.49 -2.23 -6.56
C GLU A 48 5.28 -3.03 -6.05
N ILE A 49 4.47 -2.45 -5.15
CA ILE A 49 3.23 -3.07 -4.66
C ILE A 49 2.27 -3.35 -5.81
N LEU A 50 2.07 -2.41 -6.73
CA LEU A 50 1.19 -2.59 -7.89
C LEU A 50 1.62 -3.79 -8.73
N SER A 51 2.93 -3.93 -8.97
CA SER A 51 3.48 -5.03 -9.77
C SER A 51 3.24 -6.39 -9.10
N GLN A 52 3.40 -6.45 -7.77
CA GLN A 52 3.13 -7.67 -6.99
C GLN A 52 1.62 -8.01 -6.99
N LEU A 53 0.74 -7.03 -6.81
CA LEU A 53 -0.72 -7.23 -6.86
C LEU A 53 -1.18 -7.73 -8.24
N GLN A 54 -0.59 -7.21 -9.32
CA GLN A 54 -0.90 -7.65 -10.69
C GLN A 54 -0.43 -9.09 -10.96
N PHE A 55 0.73 -9.47 -10.43
CA PHE A 55 1.21 -10.84 -10.50
C PHE A 55 0.30 -11.81 -9.75
N GLU A 56 -0.08 -11.48 -8.51
CA GLU A 56 -1.02 -12.29 -7.72
C GLU A 56 -2.38 -12.39 -8.41
N LEU A 57 -2.86 -11.32 -9.05
CA LEU A 57 -4.12 -11.31 -9.81
C LEU A 57 -4.07 -12.32 -10.95
N LEU A 58 -2.98 -12.34 -11.72
CA LEU A 58 -2.77 -13.30 -12.80
C LEU A 58 -2.79 -14.74 -12.26
N ASN A 59 -2.07 -15.01 -11.17
CA ASN A 59 -2.06 -16.33 -10.53
C ASN A 59 -3.46 -16.77 -10.07
N ALA A 60 -4.25 -15.86 -9.49
CA ALA A 60 -5.61 -16.16 -9.06
C ALA A 60 -6.54 -16.46 -10.24
N GLN A 61 -6.36 -15.77 -11.37
CA GLN A 61 -7.08 -16.03 -12.61
C GLN A 61 -6.75 -17.42 -13.18
N GLU A 62 -5.46 -17.77 -13.25
CA GLU A 62 -5.00 -19.09 -13.70
C GLU A 62 -5.56 -20.23 -12.83
N GLN A 63 -5.65 -19.98 -11.52
CA GLN A 63 -6.22 -20.92 -10.55
C GLN A 63 -7.75 -20.92 -10.51
N LYS A 64 -8.42 -20.05 -11.28
CA LYS A 64 -9.87 -19.85 -11.28
C LYS A 64 -10.44 -19.53 -9.89
N ASN A 65 -9.64 -18.91 -9.03
CA ASN A 65 -10.07 -18.48 -7.70
C ASN A 65 -10.74 -17.10 -7.81
N TRP A 66 -12.00 -17.09 -8.25
CA TRP A 66 -12.71 -15.84 -8.56
C TRP A 66 -12.94 -14.92 -7.36
N GLU A 67 -13.06 -15.47 -6.15
CA GLU A 67 -13.13 -14.65 -4.94
C GLU A 67 -11.84 -13.86 -4.75
N GLN A 68 -10.69 -14.52 -4.91
CA GLN A 68 -9.38 -13.91 -4.82
C GLN A 68 -9.12 -12.91 -5.96
N VAL A 69 -9.56 -13.23 -7.19
CA VAL A 69 -9.52 -12.32 -8.34
C VAL A 69 -10.24 -11.01 -8.02
N ASN A 70 -11.47 -11.07 -7.49
CA ASN A 70 -12.24 -9.88 -7.16
C ASN A 70 -11.53 -9.00 -6.12
N LYS A 71 -10.97 -9.60 -5.06
CA LYS A 71 -10.22 -8.87 -4.03
C LYS A 71 -8.96 -8.23 -4.60
N LEU A 72 -8.20 -8.97 -5.41
CA LEU A 72 -6.98 -8.48 -6.03
C LEU A 72 -7.23 -7.37 -7.05
N SER A 73 -8.30 -7.46 -7.85
CA SER A 73 -8.72 -6.39 -8.76
C SER A 73 -9.00 -5.08 -8.02
N LEU A 74 -9.73 -5.14 -6.89
CA LEU A 74 -9.98 -3.98 -6.04
C LEU A 74 -8.67 -3.40 -5.47
N ALA A 75 -7.76 -4.25 -5.01
CA ALA A 75 -6.46 -3.81 -4.51
C ALA A 75 -5.60 -3.14 -5.59
N VAL A 76 -5.58 -3.69 -6.81
CA VAL A 76 -4.89 -3.09 -7.96
C VAL A 76 -5.46 -1.70 -8.29
N ASP A 77 -6.78 -1.57 -8.32
CA ASP A 77 -7.43 -0.30 -8.64
C ASP A 77 -7.18 0.76 -7.57
N GLU A 78 -7.27 0.40 -6.29
CA GLU A 78 -6.95 1.33 -5.21
C GLU A 78 -5.46 1.72 -5.25
N CYS A 79 -4.56 0.79 -5.57
CA CYS A 79 -3.13 1.07 -5.70
C CYS A 79 -2.84 2.07 -6.82
N LYS A 80 -3.46 1.91 -8.00
CA LYS A 80 -3.37 2.87 -9.10
C LYS A 80 -3.91 4.25 -8.70
N ASN A 81 -5.04 4.30 -8.00
CA ASN A 81 -5.62 5.55 -7.52
C ASN A 81 -4.68 6.27 -6.54
N THR A 82 -4.09 5.54 -5.59
CA THR A 82 -3.11 6.08 -4.65
C THR A 82 -1.85 6.59 -5.35
N LEU A 83 -1.31 5.82 -6.32
CA LEU A 83 -0.19 6.25 -7.16
C LEU A 83 -0.49 7.57 -7.89
N ASN A 84 -1.69 7.69 -8.48
CA ASN A 84 -2.10 8.91 -9.17
C ASN A 84 -2.16 10.11 -8.21
N SER A 85 -2.64 9.93 -6.98
CA SER A 85 -2.65 11.00 -5.97
C SER A 85 -1.24 11.39 -5.50
N VAL A 86 -0.33 10.43 -5.33
CA VAL A 86 1.09 10.71 -5.02
C VAL A 86 1.74 11.48 -6.15
N ARG A 87 1.59 11.03 -7.41
CA ARG A 87 2.08 11.74 -8.60
C ARG A 87 1.55 13.16 -8.68
N ALA A 88 0.26 13.35 -8.48
CA ALA A 88 -0.35 14.68 -8.47
C ALA A 88 0.26 15.58 -7.37
N SER A 89 0.58 15.01 -6.21
CA SER A 89 1.23 15.73 -5.11
C SER A 89 2.67 16.13 -5.44
N ILE A 90 3.43 15.26 -6.13
CA ILE A 90 4.78 15.55 -6.64
C ILE A 90 4.72 16.74 -7.62
N PHE A 91 3.84 16.68 -8.62
CA PHE A 91 3.71 17.73 -9.63
C PHE A 91 3.27 19.08 -9.07
N ARG A 92 2.42 19.07 -8.02
CA ARG A 92 1.94 20.30 -7.39
C ARG A 92 2.97 20.94 -6.43
N VAL A 93 4.15 20.32 -6.24
CA VAL A 93 5.16 20.72 -5.24
C VAL A 93 4.49 20.99 -3.88
N ASN A 94 3.49 20.16 -3.57
CA ASN A 94 2.62 20.42 -2.44
C ASN A 94 3.32 19.97 -1.17
N ILE A 95 3.56 20.91 -0.26
CA ILE A 95 3.79 20.58 1.14
C ILE A 95 2.48 19.95 1.65
N ILE A 96 2.52 18.64 1.86
CA ILE A 96 1.43 17.89 2.47
C ILE A 96 1.57 18.04 3.97
N GLY A 97 0.66 18.82 4.56
CA GLY A 97 0.50 18.94 6.01
C GLY A 97 0.00 17.64 6.60
N ILE A 98 0.89 16.82 7.15
CA ILE A 98 0.46 15.69 7.99
C ILE A 98 -0.03 16.28 9.31
N ASN A 99 -1.34 16.23 9.58
CA ASN A 99 -1.88 16.68 10.86
C ASN A 99 -1.79 15.57 11.93
N GLN A 100 -2.07 15.88 13.20
CA GLN A 100 -2.00 14.90 14.29
C GLN A 100 -2.96 13.70 14.10
N GLN A 101 -4.11 13.89 13.43
CA GLN A 101 -5.05 12.80 13.14
C GLN A 101 -4.43 11.81 12.13
N ASN A 102 -3.82 12.32 11.07
CA ASN A 102 -3.11 11.51 10.08
C ASN A 102 -1.93 10.74 10.70
N LEU A 103 -1.20 11.35 11.64
CA LEU A 103 -0.12 10.68 12.38
C LEU A 103 -0.64 9.56 13.28
N ALA A 104 -1.71 9.79 14.04
CA ALA A 104 -2.31 8.77 14.89
C ALA A 104 -2.83 7.58 14.07
N GLU A 105 -3.42 7.85 12.89
CA GLU A 105 -3.89 6.81 12.00
C GLU A 105 -2.72 6.06 11.33
N LEU A 106 -1.64 6.74 10.94
CA LEU A 106 -0.39 6.08 10.50
C LEU A 106 0.19 5.16 11.59
N GLN A 107 0.17 5.57 12.86
CA GLN A 107 0.64 4.75 13.98
C GLN A 107 -0.24 3.52 14.20
N LYS A 108 -1.56 3.71 14.14
CA LYS A 108 -2.52 2.60 14.23
C LYS A 108 -2.32 1.60 13.09
N ILE A 109 -2.19 2.09 11.86
CA ILE A 109 -1.97 1.25 10.68
C ILE A 109 -0.62 0.51 10.79
N SER A 110 0.42 1.13 11.35
CA SER A 110 1.70 0.43 11.60
C SER A 110 1.52 -0.76 12.54
N GLN A 111 0.74 -0.61 13.61
CA GLN A 111 0.44 -1.71 14.54
C GLN A 111 -0.45 -2.77 13.89
N ASP A 112 -1.39 -2.34 13.04
CA ASP A 112 -2.27 -3.25 12.32
C ASP A 112 -1.54 -4.02 11.20
N ILE A 113 -0.45 -3.50 10.62
CA ILE A 113 0.44 -4.24 9.70
C ILE A 113 1.00 -5.49 10.40
N ASP A 114 1.48 -5.34 11.63
CA ASP A 114 2.07 -6.45 12.39
C ASP A 114 1.04 -7.52 12.74
N ASN A 115 -0.22 -7.11 12.93
CA ASN A 115 -1.35 -8.02 13.10
C ASN A 115 -1.74 -8.69 11.77
N ALA A 116 -1.80 -7.93 10.67
CA ALA A 116 -2.16 -8.41 9.34
C ALA A 116 -1.15 -9.47 8.84
N ARG A 117 0.14 -9.33 9.14
CA ARG A 117 1.19 -10.34 8.84
C ARG A 117 0.85 -11.73 9.38
N LYS A 118 0.14 -11.81 10.50
CA LYS A 118 -0.23 -13.05 11.20
C LYS A 118 -1.57 -13.63 10.74
N THR A 119 -2.28 -12.95 9.84
CA THR A 119 -3.63 -13.35 9.40
C THR A 119 -3.70 -13.58 7.89
N GLN A 120 -4.79 -14.20 7.41
CA GLN A 120 -5.08 -14.37 5.99
C GLN A 120 -5.73 -13.14 5.33
N LEU A 121 -5.98 -12.05 6.08
CA LEU A 121 -6.69 -10.85 5.61
C LEU A 121 -5.76 -9.79 4.99
N LYS A 122 -4.63 -10.21 4.43
CA LYS A 122 -3.55 -9.30 3.98
C LYS A 122 -4.00 -8.35 2.86
N ILE A 123 -4.85 -8.83 1.96
CA ILE A 123 -5.33 -8.03 0.81
C ILE A 123 -6.40 -7.01 1.22
N ASP A 124 -7.34 -7.41 2.08
CA ASP A 124 -8.35 -6.49 2.61
C ASP A 124 -7.69 -5.36 3.39
N PHE A 125 -6.64 -5.69 4.15
CA PHE A 125 -5.83 -4.71 4.85
C PHE A 125 -5.02 -3.81 3.90
N ALA A 126 -4.45 -4.36 2.82
CA ALA A 126 -3.79 -3.56 1.78
C ALA A 126 -4.73 -2.56 1.11
N ILE A 127 -5.98 -2.95 0.81
CA ILE A 127 -7.01 -2.06 0.27
C ILE A 127 -7.28 -0.89 1.23
N HIS A 128 -7.49 -1.17 2.52
CA HIS A 128 -7.72 -0.15 3.53
C HIS A 128 -6.54 0.84 3.63
N LEU A 129 -5.32 0.32 3.61
CA LEU A 129 -4.07 1.08 3.61
C LEU A 129 -3.95 2.03 2.42
N LEU A 130 -4.21 1.52 1.22
CA LEU A 130 -4.13 2.30 0.00
C LEU A 130 -5.16 3.45 0.00
N GLY A 131 -6.37 3.18 0.50
CA GLY A 131 -7.40 4.20 0.66
C GLY A 131 -7.03 5.29 1.66
N PHE A 132 -6.39 4.93 2.77
CA PHE A 132 -5.87 5.90 3.73
C PHE A 132 -4.75 6.75 3.10
N LEU A 133 -3.75 6.12 2.47
CA LEU A 133 -2.67 6.82 1.78
C LEU A 133 -3.24 7.81 0.76
N ARG A 134 -4.20 7.38 -0.06
CA ARG A 134 -4.87 8.24 -1.05
C ARG A 134 -5.45 9.51 -0.43
N LYS A 135 -6.13 9.40 0.72
CA LYS A 135 -6.68 10.57 1.44
C LYS A 135 -5.60 11.55 1.90
N LEU A 136 -4.40 11.09 2.26
CA LEU A 136 -3.28 11.98 2.62
C LEU A 136 -2.86 12.87 1.44
N PHE A 137 -3.03 12.37 0.22
CA PHE A 137 -2.58 13.02 -1.02
C PHE A 137 -3.71 13.74 -1.78
N LEU A 138 -4.97 13.54 -1.38
CA LEU A 138 -6.13 14.28 -1.89
C LEU A 138 -6.35 15.54 -1.05
N LYS A 139 -5.85 16.68 -1.54
CA LYS A 139 -6.31 18.02 -1.11
C LYS A 139 -7.56 18.40 -1.87
#